data_AF-A0A124G7L5-F1
#
_entry.id   AF-A0A124G7L5-F1
#
_cell.length_a   1.000
_cell.length_b   1.000
_cell.length_c   1.000
_cell.angle_alpha   90.00
_cell.angle_beta   90.00
_cell.angle_gamma   90.00
#
_symmetry.space_group_name_H-M   'P 1'
#
loop_
_entity.id
_entity.type
_entity.pdbx_description
1 polymer ?
#
loop_
_entity_poly.entity_id
_entity_poly.type
_entity_poly.pdbx_seq_one_letter_code
_entity_poly.pdbx_strand_id
1 'polypeptide(L)' 'MKPGDEVWLLTLAGTHLADEDGRNIAFRITGMETLPHSGTWYQLSTEHATAEEIFGGWHSSRPLTRIHHSEQHEGRTL' A
#
# COMPACT_ATOMS: atom_id res chain seq x y z
N MET A 1 4.19 -5.78 12.50
CA MET A 1 4.80 -5.84 11.16
C MET A 1 6.20 -5.26 11.27
N LYS A 2 7.21 -6.01 10.84
CA LYS A 2 8.63 -5.64 10.82
C LYS A 2 9.29 -6.28 9.58
N PRO A 3 10.48 -5.81 9.16
CA PRO A 3 11.25 -6.49 8.12
C PRO A 3 11.45 -7.98 8.44
N GLY A 4 11.24 -8.82 7.43
CA GLY A 4 11.24 -10.28 7.53
C GLY A 4 9.86 -10.91 7.74
N ASP A 5 8.86 -10.15 8.20
CA ASP A 5 7.50 -10.68 8.34
C ASP A 5 6.89 -10.97 6.96
N GLU A 6 6.13 -12.06 6.87
CA GLU A 6 5.26 -12.37 5.73
C GLU A 6 3.88 -11.73 5.91
N VAL A 7 3.35 -11.15 4.84
CA VAL A 7 2.07 -10.44 4.81
C VAL A 7 1.31 -10.74 3.52
N TRP A 8 0.00 -10.53 3.55
CA TRP A 8 -0.88 -10.68 2.39
C TRP A 8 -1.55 -9.35 2.07
N LEU A 9 -1.71 -9.07 0.78
CA LEU A 9 -2.56 -7.97 0.32
C LEU A 9 -4.00 -8.45 0.21
N LEU A 10 -4.93 -7.57 0.56
CA LEU A 10 -6.37 -7.79 0.48
C LEU A 10 -6.95 -6.93 -0.64
N THR A 11 -7.88 -7.49 -1.40
CA THR A 11 -8.78 -6.73 -2.26
C THR A 11 -9.72 -5.87 -1.42
N LEU A 12 -10.41 -4.92 -2.04
CA LEU A 12 -11.44 -4.11 -1.36
C LEU A 12 -12.57 -4.96 -0.77
N ALA A 13 -12.81 -6.15 -1.30
CA ALA A 13 -13.81 -7.09 -0.79
C ALA A 13 -13.30 -7.91 0.42
N GLY A 14 -12.05 -7.72 0.85
CA GLY A 14 -11.46 -8.44 1.97
C GLY A 14 -10.94 -9.84 1.62
N THR A 15 -10.82 -10.16 0.33
CA THR A 15 -10.21 -11.41 -0.14
C THR A 15 -8.72 -11.23 -0.37
N HIS A 16 -7.88 -12.24 -0.07
CA HIS A 16 -6.47 -12.19 -0.43
C HIS A 16 -6.27 -12.04 -1.93
N LEU A 17 -5.25 -11.28 -2.32
CA LEU A 17 -4.74 -11.31 -3.68
C LEU A 17 -4.19 -12.72 -3.97
N ALA A 18 -4.57 -13.28 -5.11
CA ALA A 18 -4.17 -14.62 -5.55
C ALA A 18 -3.68 -14.59 -7.00
N ASP A 19 -2.87 -15.58 -7.37
CA ASP A 19 -2.39 -15.80 -8.74
C ASP A 19 -3.48 -16.45 -9.63
N GLU A 20 -3.12 -16.75 -10.88
CA GLU A 20 -4.01 -17.38 -11.85
C GLU A 20 -4.47 -18.79 -11.47
N ASP A 21 -3.70 -19.48 -10.62
CA ASP A 21 -4.04 -20.79 -10.06
C ASP A 21 -4.90 -20.67 -8.78
N GLY A 22 -5.21 -19.44 -8.34
CA GLY A 22 -5.96 -19.16 -7.13
C GLY A 22 -5.15 -19.31 -5.84
N ARG A 23 -3.81 -19.33 -5.91
CA ARG A 23 -2.94 -19.37 -4.73
C ARG A 23 -2.69 -17.97 -4.21
N ASN A 24 -2.85 -17.78 -2.91
CA ASN A 24 -2.60 -16.48 -2.28
C ASN A 24 -1.14 -16.04 -2.51
N ILE A 25 -0.96 -14.81 -2.95
CA ILE A 25 0.36 -14.23 -3.16
C ILE A 25 0.87 -13.69 -1.83
N ALA A 26 1.95 -14.27 -1.33
CA ALA A 26 2.64 -13.80 -0.14
C ALA A 26 3.65 -12.70 -0.49
N PHE A 27 3.71 -11.69 0.36
CA PHE A 27 4.71 -10.63 0.32
C PHE A 27 5.57 -10.69 1.58
N ARG A 28 6.82 -10.27 1.47
CA ARG A 28 7.72 -10.08 2.60
C ARG A 28 7.98 -8.60 2.80
N ILE A 29 7.98 -8.16 4.05
CA ILE A 29 8.43 -6.82 4.39
C ILE A 29 9.96 -6.80 4.32
N THR A 30 10.54 -5.98 3.45
CA THR A 30 12.00 -5.83 3.28
C THR A 30 12.54 -4.57 3.94
N GLY A 31 11.68 -3.58 4.17
CA GLY A 31 12.03 -2.29 4.77
C GLY A 31 10.87 -1.72 5.57
N MET A 32 11.18 -0.84 6.51
CA MET A 32 10.19 -0.12 7.31
C MET A 32 10.71 1.28 7.62
N GLU A 33 9.88 2.28 7.36
CA GLU A 33 10.20 3.67 7.64
C GLU A 33 9.01 4.34 8.33
N THR A 34 9.27 5.13 9.38
CA THR A 34 8.22 5.90 10.05
C THR A 34 8.43 7.37 9.78
N LEU A 35 7.50 7.96 9.04
CA LEU A 35 7.55 9.36 8.65
C LEU A 35 6.65 10.20 9.57
N PRO A 36 7.11 11.39 10.03
CA PRO A 36 6.26 12.32 10.74
C PRO A 36 4.98 12.63 9.94
N HIS A 37 3.84 12.63 10.62
CA HIS A 37 2.50 12.92 10.05
C HIS A 37 1.95 11.94 9.00
N SER A 38 2.78 11.08 8.40
CA SER A 38 2.37 10.12 7.35
C SER A 38 2.29 8.67 7.84
N GLY A 39 2.79 8.39 9.05
CA GLY A 39 2.70 7.07 9.67
C GLY A 39 3.82 6.12 9.22
N THR A 40 3.63 4.83 9.45
CA THR A 40 4.61 3.79 9.10
C THR A 40 4.35 3.25 7.70
N TRP A 41 5.41 3.28 6.91
CA TRP A 41 5.51 2.72 5.57
C TRP A 41 6.32 1.43 5.62
N TYR A 42 5.91 0.47 4.81
CA TYR A 42 6.53 -0.85 4.69
C TYR A 42 6.92 -1.08 3.24
N GLN A 43 8.16 -1.47 3.01
CA GLN A 43 8.60 -1.91 1.69
C GLN A 43 8.23 -3.38 1.55
N LEU A 44 7.45 -3.71 0.53
CA LEU A 44 6.99 -5.06 0.22
C LEU A 44 7.75 -5.60 -0.98
N SER A 45 8.07 -6.89 -0.95
CA SER A 45 8.53 -7.64 -2.12
C SER A 45 7.91 -9.03 -2.17
N THR A 46 7.82 -9.62 -3.35
CA THR A 46 7.36 -10.99 -3.57
C THR A 46 8.17 -11.66 -4.69
N GLU A 47 8.21 -12.99 -4.69
CA GLU A 47 8.82 -13.77 -5.78
C GLU A 47 7.89 -13.87 -7.00
N HIS A 48 6.62 -13.52 -6.86
CA HIS A 48 5.65 -13.53 -7.95
C HIS A 48 5.86 -12.31 -8.87
N ALA A 49 6.50 -12.52 -10.02
CA ALA A 49 6.97 -11.45 -10.91
C ALA A 49 5.95 -10.34 -11.22
N THR A 50 4.74 -10.69 -11.65
CA THR A 50 3.69 -9.69 -11.97
C THR A 50 3.22 -8.93 -10.73
N ALA A 51 3.22 -9.57 -9.57
CA ALA A 51 2.77 -8.94 -8.33
C ALA A 51 3.86 -8.05 -7.74
N GLU A 52 5.14 -8.43 -7.92
CA GLU A 52 6.28 -7.57 -7.64
C GLU A 52 6.24 -6.31 -8.50
N GLU A 53 5.93 -6.44 -9.80
CA GLU A 53 5.82 -5.30 -10.71
C GLU A 53 4.70 -4.33 -10.32
N ILE A 54 3.53 -4.84 -9.93
CA ILE A 54 2.34 -4.01 -9.65
C ILE A 54 2.32 -3.51 -8.20
N PHE A 55 2.70 -4.36 -7.25
CA PHE A 55 2.53 -4.13 -5.81
C PHE A 55 3.84 -4.14 -5.03
N GLY A 56 4.99 -4.40 -5.64
CA GLY A 56 6.28 -4.21 -4.99
C GLY A 56 6.50 -2.74 -4.60
N GLY A 57 7.33 -2.51 -3.58
CA GLY A 57 7.70 -1.16 -3.14
C GLY A 57 6.98 -0.70 -1.88
N TRP A 58 6.84 0.61 -1.71
CA TRP A 58 6.44 1.23 -0.44
C TRP A 58 4.93 1.37 -0.30
N HIS A 59 4.40 0.79 0.79
CA HIS A 59 2.98 0.81 1.14
C HIS A 59 2.77 1.29 2.57
N SER A 60 1.70 2.05 2.78
CA SER A 60 1.27 2.42 4.13
C SER A 60 0.14 1.49 4.58
N SER A 61 0.14 1.09 5.87
CA SER A 61 -0.95 0.31 6.46
C SER A 61 -2.27 1.09 6.59
N ARG A 62 -2.23 2.41 6.41
CA ARG A 62 -3.44 3.24 6.46
C ARG A 62 -4.10 3.24 5.09
N PRO A 63 -5.42 3.03 4.99
CA PRO A 63 -6.14 3.29 3.76
C PRO A 63 -5.90 4.75 3.40
N LEU A 64 -5.50 5.02 2.14
CA LEU A 64 -5.40 6.37 1.62
C LEU A 64 -6.80 6.98 1.66
N THR A 65 -7.10 7.75 2.71
CA THR A 65 -8.27 8.62 2.71
C THR A 65 -8.09 9.61 1.58
N ARG A 66 -9.01 9.57 0.62
CA ARG A 66 -9.07 10.50 -0.50
C ARG A 66 -9.01 11.92 0.07
N ILE A 67 -7.89 12.61 -0.13
CA ILE A 67 -7.82 14.03 0.23
C ILE A 67 -8.74 14.72 -0.77
N HIS A 68 -9.92 15.14 -0.32
CA HIS A 68 -10.72 16.09 -1.08
C HIS A 68 -9.90 17.38 -1.15
N HIS A 69 -9.22 17.60 -2.27
CA HIS A 69 -8.75 18.92 -2.64
C HIS A 69 -10.00 19.81 -2.72
N SER A 70 -10.29 20.51 -1.63
CA SER A 70 -11.19 21.64 -1.65
C SER A 70 -10.38 22.74 -2.32
N GLU A 71 -10.63 22.99 -3.60
CA GLU A 71 -10.13 24.20 -4.24
C GLU A 71 -10.75 25.39 -3.51
N GLN A 72 -10.05 25.93 -2.51
CA GLN A 72 -10.22 27.32 -2.13
C GLN A 72 -9.63 28.17 -3.26
N HIS A 73 -10.39 28.34 -4.33
CA HIS A 73 -10.17 29.46 -5.23
C HIS A 73 -10.60 30.72 -4.48
N GLU A 74 -9.59 31.50 -4.08
CA GLU A 74 -9.74 32.87 -3.61
C GLU A 74 -10.42 33.71 -4.70
N GLY A 75 -11.75 33.80 -4.65
CA GLY A 75 -12.52 34.80 -5.36
C GLY A 75 -12.54 36.09 -4.55
N ARG A 76 -11.42 36.82 -4.56
CA ARG A 76 -11.36 38.22 -4.14
C ARG A 76 -12.21 39.02 -5.13
N THR A 77 -13.35 39.55 -4.68
CA THR A 77 -14.09 40.56 -5.46
C THR A 77 -14.07 41.86 -4.68
N LEU A 78 -13.54 42.89 -5.35
CA LEU A 78 -13.53 44.30 -4.93
C LEU A 78 -14.96 44.87 -4.90
#